data_AF-A0A1B6Z4S5-F1
#
_entry.id   AF-A0A1B6Z4S5-F1
#
_cell.length_a   1.000
_cell.length_b   1.000
_cell.length_c   1.000
_cell.angle_alpha   90.00
_cell.angle_beta   90.00
_cell.angle_gamma   90.00
#
_symmetry.space_group_name_H-M   'P 1'
#
loop_
_entity.id
_entity.type
_entity.pdbx_description
1 polymer ?
#
loop_
_entity_poly.entity_id
_entity_poly.type
_entity_poly.pdbx_seq_one_letter_code
_entity_poly.pdbx_strand_id
1 'polypeptide(L)'
;MAKKPRFEGSRKSLFLVSCVKSKLDRPAFAKDIYTSNFFNLARKLVEKNRADWRILSAKYGLLDPGRLIQPYELTLNAMTIADRRLWAAQVWHDLSPLISNYQRVVVLAGLPYREFLIGELKRSSAEIEIPMEGLRQGEQLAWLSQQ
;
A
#
# COMPACT_ATOMS: atom_id res chain seq x y z
N MET A 1 -17.31 38.03 -20.81
CA MET A 1 -16.15 37.22 -21.25
C MET A 1 -16.01 36.03 -20.31
N ALA A 2 -16.08 34.81 -20.82
CA ALA A 2 -16.08 33.58 -20.02
C ALA A 2 -14.75 32.81 -20.12
N LYS A 3 -14.48 32.05 -19.04
CA LYS A 3 -13.46 30.99 -18.81
C LYS A 3 -12.06 31.49 -18.38
N LYS A 4 -11.45 30.90 -17.34
CA LYS A 4 -11.34 29.44 -17.08
C LYS A 4 -11.36 29.06 -15.59
N PRO A 5 -12.11 28.02 -15.18
CA PRO A 5 -11.63 27.17 -14.09
C PRO A 5 -10.59 26.22 -14.68
N ARG A 6 -9.38 26.22 -14.12
CA ARG A 6 -8.33 25.27 -14.48
C ARG A 6 -8.10 24.34 -13.29
N PHE A 7 -8.95 23.32 -13.17
CA PHE A 7 -8.63 22.12 -12.40
C PHE A 7 -8.21 21.05 -13.40
N GLU A 8 -6.95 21.11 -13.81
CA GLU A 8 -6.34 20.06 -14.62
C GLU A 8 -5.16 19.51 -13.82
N GLY A 9 -5.50 18.82 -12.74
CA GLY A 9 -4.54 18.01 -11.97
C GLY A 9 -4.70 16.57 -12.42
N SER A 10 -3.64 15.99 -12.97
CA SER A 10 -3.52 14.54 -13.18
C SER A 10 -4.14 13.79 -12.00
N ARG A 11 -5.04 12.81 -12.23
CA ARG A 11 -5.71 12.07 -11.17
C ARG A 11 -4.66 11.52 -10.19
N LYS A 12 -4.50 12.17 -9.01
CA LYS A 12 -3.51 11.75 -8.03
C LYS A 12 -3.89 10.36 -7.56
N SER A 13 -2.98 9.41 -7.78
CA SER A 13 -3.14 8.01 -7.38
C SER A 13 -2.28 7.75 -6.16
N LEU A 14 -2.85 7.06 -5.17
CA LEU A 14 -2.11 6.54 -4.03
C LEU A 14 -1.97 5.02 -4.15
N PHE A 15 -0.76 4.51 -4.04
CA PHE A 15 -0.51 3.07 -3.99
C PHE A 15 -0.27 2.60 -2.56
N LEU A 16 -0.95 1.53 -2.17
CA LEU A 16 -0.73 0.85 -0.90
C LEU A 16 -0.02 -0.48 -1.18
N VAL A 17 1.23 -0.60 -0.73
CA VAL A 17 2.07 -1.77 -0.99
C VAL A 17 2.24 -2.58 0.29
N SER A 18 1.89 -3.86 0.29
CA SER A 18 2.12 -4.72 1.46
C SER A 18 3.61 -4.92 1.77
N CYS A 19 3.95 -4.90 3.05
CA CYS A 19 5.27 -5.34 3.51
C CYS A 19 5.43 -6.86 3.36
N VAL A 20 6.66 -7.33 3.50
CA VAL A 20 7.04 -8.73 3.25
C VAL A 20 7.94 -9.28 4.36
N LYS A 21 8.09 -10.61 4.38
CA LYS A 21 8.94 -11.29 5.36
C LYS A 21 10.41 -10.91 5.23
N SER A 22 10.95 -10.99 4.01
CA SER A 22 12.37 -10.73 3.74
C SER A 22 12.71 -9.25 3.96
N LYS A 23 13.68 -9.02 4.85
CA LYS A 23 14.15 -7.68 5.23
C LYS A 23 15.68 -7.68 5.32
N LEU A 24 16.29 -6.50 5.25
CA LEU A 24 17.67 -6.30 5.68
C LEU A 24 17.83 -6.62 7.17
N ASP A 25 19.06 -6.92 7.58
CA ASP A 25 19.46 -7.18 8.97
C ASP A 25 19.87 -5.89 9.73
N ARG A 26 19.72 -4.74 9.08
CA ARG A 26 20.12 -3.43 9.59
C ARG A 26 19.03 -2.37 9.36
N PRO A 27 19.08 -1.24 10.09
CA PRO A 27 18.16 -0.14 9.85
C PRO A 27 18.25 0.38 8.41
N ALA A 28 17.11 0.70 7.83
CA ALA A 28 17.01 1.28 6.50
C ALA A 28 15.69 2.05 6.36
N PHE A 29 15.57 2.87 5.31
CA PHE A 29 14.29 3.47 4.97
C PHE A 29 13.27 2.38 4.65
N ALA A 30 11.99 2.63 4.93
CA ALA A 30 10.94 1.65 4.73
C ALA A 30 10.87 1.12 3.29
N LYS A 31 11.21 1.95 2.29
CA LYS A 31 11.30 1.52 0.89
C LYS A 31 12.49 0.60 0.58
N ASP A 32 13.55 0.63 1.40
CA ASP A 32 14.82 -0.06 1.17
C ASP A 32 14.99 -1.28 2.08
N ILE A 33 14.25 -1.36 3.19
CA ILE A 33 14.42 -2.45 4.16
C ILE A 33 13.85 -3.78 3.67
N TYR A 34 12.80 -3.78 2.85
CA TYR A 34 12.13 -5.00 2.38
C TYR A 34 12.79 -5.49 1.08
N THR A 35 13.15 -6.77 1.02
CA THR A 35 14.05 -7.29 -0.03
C THR A 35 13.44 -8.36 -0.93
N SER A 36 12.15 -8.67 -0.80
CA SER A 36 11.53 -9.69 -1.64
C SER A 36 11.31 -9.22 -3.08
N ASN A 37 11.26 -10.17 -4.03
CA ASN A 37 10.98 -9.88 -5.43
C ASN A 37 9.66 -9.12 -5.62
N PHE A 38 8.61 -9.52 -4.90
CA PHE A 38 7.31 -8.84 -4.93
C PHE A 38 7.45 -7.36 -4.56
N PHE A 39 8.11 -7.08 -3.44
CA PHE A 39 8.23 -5.72 -2.94
C PHE A 39 9.07 -4.85 -3.88
N ASN A 40 10.18 -5.40 -4.39
CA ASN A 40 11.06 -4.70 -5.33
C ASN A 40 10.32 -4.36 -6.65
N LEU A 41 9.53 -5.29 -7.20
CA LEU A 41 8.75 -5.04 -8.40
C LEU A 41 7.60 -4.05 -8.16
N ALA A 42 6.88 -4.18 -7.04
CA ALA A 42 5.83 -3.24 -6.66
C ALA A 42 6.39 -1.82 -6.45
N ARG A 43 7.53 -1.69 -5.76
CA ARG A 43 8.26 -0.42 -5.62
C ARG A 43 8.64 0.16 -6.98
N LYS A 44 9.25 -0.65 -7.85
CA LYS A 44 9.64 -0.23 -9.20
C LYS A 44 8.43 0.29 -9.99
N LEU A 45 7.31 -0.41 -9.93
CA LEU A 45 6.05 0.00 -10.57
C LEU A 45 5.59 1.37 -10.07
N VAL A 46 5.50 1.58 -8.74
CA VAL A 46 4.99 2.85 -8.20
C VAL A 46 5.94 4.02 -8.44
N GLU A 47 7.25 3.81 -8.32
CA GLU A 47 8.27 4.83 -8.60
C GLU A 47 8.31 5.20 -10.10
N LYS A 48 8.18 4.22 -11.00
CA LYS A 48 8.06 4.44 -12.46
C LYS A 48 6.87 5.32 -12.81
N ASN A 49 5.75 5.14 -12.11
CA ASN A 49 4.52 5.92 -12.30
C ASN A 49 4.56 7.30 -11.60
N ARG A 50 5.62 7.62 -10.85
CA ARG A 50 5.72 8.84 -10.02
C ARG A 50 4.49 9.04 -9.12
N ALA A 51 3.93 7.94 -8.66
CA ALA A 51 2.75 7.95 -7.82
C ALA A 51 3.12 8.12 -6.34
N ASP A 52 2.22 8.72 -5.56
CA ASP A 52 2.36 8.67 -4.12
C ASP A 52 2.11 7.24 -3.64
N TRP A 53 2.84 6.80 -2.63
CA TRP A 53 2.65 5.47 -2.08
C TRP A 53 2.95 5.40 -0.60
N ARG A 54 2.35 4.39 0.05
CA ARG A 54 2.55 4.03 1.44
C ARG A 54 2.74 2.53 1.55
N ILE A 55 3.46 2.11 2.59
CA ILE A 55 3.70 0.69 2.86
C ILE A 55 2.78 0.25 3.99
N LEU A 56 2.02 -0.82 3.75
CA LEU A 56 1.23 -1.50 4.78
C LEU A 56 2.13 -2.45 5.56
N SER A 57 2.58 -2.03 6.73
CA SER A 57 3.43 -2.79 7.63
C SER A 57 2.61 -3.52 8.69
N ALA A 58 2.88 -4.81 8.88
CA ALA A 58 2.29 -5.58 9.97
C ALA A 58 2.61 -5.00 11.36
N LYS A 59 3.81 -4.42 11.54
CA LYS A 59 4.27 -3.85 12.83
C LYS A 59 3.91 -2.39 12.99
N TYR A 60 4.10 -1.60 11.94
CA TYR A 60 4.03 -0.14 12.04
C TYR A 60 2.74 0.44 11.46
N GLY A 61 1.81 -0.39 10.97
CA GLY A 61 0.58 0.09 10.32
C GLY A 61 0.90 0.73 8.97
N LEU A 62 0.72 2.04 8.84
CA LEU A 62 0.98 2.79 7.63
C LEU A 62 2.37 3.45 7.68
N LEU A 63 3.23 3.15 6.71
CA LEU A 63 4.57 3.73 6.62
C LEU A 63 4.73 4.67 5.43
N ASP A 64 5.38 5.80 5.67
CA ASP A 64 6.01 6.60 4.61
C ASP A 64 7.26 5.87 4.07
N PRO A 65 7.46 5.81 2.74
CA PRO A 65 8.63 5.19 2.12
C PRO A 65 9.98 5.71 2.63
N GLY A 66 10.05 6.97 3.04
CA GLY A 66 11.25 7.64 3.57
C GLY A 66 11.42 7.52 5.08
N ARG A 67 10.54 6.81 5.80
CA ARG A 67 10.70 6.59 7.24
C ARG A 67 11.82 5.58 7.52
N LEU A 68 12.80 5.95 8.35
CA LEU A 68 13.82 5.02 8.84
C LEU A 68 13.20 4.04 9.85
N ILE A 69 13.39 2.73 9.66
CA ILE A 69 12.87 1.69 10.56
C ILE A 69 13.92 0.62 10.87
N GLN A 70 13.73 -0.06 11.99
CA GLN A 70 14.50 -1.24 12.41
C GLN A 70 13.91 -2.52 11.81
N PRO A 71 14.72 -3.55 11.52
CA PRO A 71 14.22 -4.87 11.14
C PRO A 71 13.34 -5.47 12.24
N TYR A 72 12.40 -6.32 11.84
CA TYR A 72 11.42 -6.92 12.75
C TYR A 72 10.82 -8.20 12.17
N GLU A 73 10.35 -9.08 13.06
CA GLU A 73 9.62 -10.30 12.70
C GLU A 73 8.18 -10.23 13.21
N LEU A 74 7.27 -9.81 12.33
CA LEU A 74 5.83 -9.79 12.56
C LEU A 74 5.10 -9.92 11.23
N THR A 75 3.98 -10.64 11.22
CA THR A 75 3.15 -10.85 10.04
C THR A 75 1.68 -10.86 10.39
N LEU A 76 0.83 -10.26 9.54
CA LEU A 76 -0.62 -10.32 9.71
C LEU A 76 -1.15 -11.75 9.60
N ASN A 77 -0.45 -12.65 8.90
CA ASN A 77 -0.88 -14.05 8.75
C ASN A 77 -0.94 -14.81 10.07
N ALA A 78 -0.14 -14.42 11.05
CA ALA A 78 -0.09 -15.04 12.37
C ALA A 78 -0.97 -14.31 13.41
N MET A 79 -1.55 -13.17 13.04
CA MET A 79 -2.42 -12.40 13.94
C MET A 79 -3.80 -13.02 14.01
N THR A 80 -4.46 -12.88 15.17
CA THR A 80 -5.86 -13.23 15.32
C THR A 80 -6.74 -12.31 14.46
N ILE A 81 -7.99 -12.71 14.22
CA ILE A 81 -8.97 -11.85 13.53
C ILE A 81 -9.15 -10.52 14.27
N ALA A 82 -9.19 -10.54 15.61
CA ALA A 82 -9.33 -9.36 16.43
C ALA A 82 -8.13 -8.40 16.24
N ASP A 83 -6.92 -8.93 16.27
CA ASP A 83 -5.70 -8.13 16.06
C ASP A 83 -5.64 -7.54 14.65
N ARG A 84 -6.06 -8.28 13.62
CA ARG A 84 -6.12 -7.76 12.25
C ARG A 84 -7.16 -6.66 12.09
N ARG A 85 -8.28 -6.72 12.82
CA ARG A 85 -9.27 -5.64 12.86
C ARG A 85 -8.71 -4.38 13.52
N LEU A 86 -8.01 -4.54 14.65
CA LEU A 86 -7.34 -3.43 15.33
C LEU A 86 -6.27 -2.81 14.43
N TRP A 87 -5.45 -3.64 13.78
CA TRP A 87 -4.46 -3.19 12.80
C TRP A 87 -5.12 -2.41 11.66
N ALA A 88 -6.21 -2.91 11.07
CA ALA A 88 -6.89 -2.23 9.99
C ALA A 88 -7.51 -0.90 10.42
N ALA A 89 -8.07 -0.83 11.63
CA ALA A 89 -8.58 0.41 12.21
C ALA A 89 -7.47 1.45 12.43
N GLN A 90 -6.30 1.02 12.91
CA GLN A 90 -5.14 1.90 13.05
C GLN A 90 -4.64 2.42 11.70
N VAL A 91 -4.52 1.53 10.70
CA VAL A 91 -4.13 1.93 9.35
C VAL A 91 -5.13 2.92 8.76
N TRP A 92 -6.44 2.69 8.96
CA TRP A 92 -7.47 3.61 8.49
C TRP A 92 -7.40 4.96 9.20
N HIS A 93 -7.16 4.98 10.51
CA HIS A 93 -6.96 6.22 11.26
C HIS A 93 -5.84 7.07 10.64
N ASP A 94 -4.70 6.46 10.30
CA ASP A 94 -3.56 7.16 9.70
C ASP A 94 -3.79 7.52 8.22
N LEU A 95 -4.55 6.71 7.49
CA LEU A 95 -4.77 6.88 6.05
C LEU A 95 -5.90 7.87 5.73
N SER A 96 -6.97 7.89 6.52
CA SER A 96 -8.18 8.66 6.23
C SER A 96 -7.97 10.17 6.05
N PRO A 97 -7.03 10.86 6.73
CA PRO A 97 -6.78 12.28 6.47
C PRO A 97 -6.09 12.53 5.12
N LEU A 98 -5.42 11.52 4.57
CA LEU A 98 -4.69 11.61 3.30
C LEU A 98 -5.59 11.27 2.12
N ILE A 99 -6.56 10.37 2.30
CA ILE A 99 -7.30 9.72 1.21
C ILE A 99 -8.10 10.71 0.35
N SER A 100 -8.60 11.80 0.94
CA SER A 100 -9.37 12.84 0.23
C SER A 100 -8.55 13.59 -0.83
N ASN A 101 -7.21 13.49 -0.79
CA ASN A 101 -6.33 14.10 -1.78
C ASN A 101 -6.16 13.24 -3.04
N TYR A 102 -6.73 12.03 -3.06
CA TYR A 102 -6.53 11.05 -4.11
C TYR A 102 -7.86 10.68 -4.76
N GLN A 103 -7.84 10.56 -6.09
CA GLN A 103 -9.00 10.10 -6.86
C GLN A 103 -9.01 8.58 -7.03
N ARG A 104 -7.84 7.96 -6.94
CA ARG A 104 -7.65 6.52 -7.12
C ARG A 104 -6.71 5.99 -6.05
N VAL A 105 -7.07 4.86 -5.45
CA VAL A 105 -6.21 4.11 -4.54
C VAL A 105 -6.01 2.71 -5.09
N VAL A 106 -4.76 2.36 -5.35
CA VAL A 106 -4.38 1.04 -5.87
C VAL A 106 -3.75 0.22 -4.75
N VAL A 107 -4.31 -0.95 -4.46
CA VAL A 107 -3.87 -1.82 -3.37
C VAL A 107 -3.09 -3.00 -3.93
N LEU A 108 -1.77 -2.96 -3.74
CA LEU A 108 -0.82 -4.04 -4.08
C LEU A 108 -0.54 -4.87 -2.81
N ALA A 109 -1.56 -5.57 -2.35
CA ALA A 109 -1.51 -6.32 -1.10
C ALA A 109 -2.40 -7.57 -1.13
N GLY A 110 -1.94 -8.63 -0.47
CA GLY A 110 -2.71 -9.86 -0.30
C GLY A 110 -3.91 -9.70 0.66
N LEU A 111 -4.79 -10.71 0.67
CA LEU A 111 -6.03 -10.72 1.46
C LEU A 111 -5.89 -10.27 2.94
N PRO A 112 -4.88 -10.73 3.70
CA PRO A 112 -4.73 -10.36 5.12
C PRO A 112 -4.59 -8.85 5.37
N TYR A 113 -4.08 -8.10 4.40
CA TYR A 113 -3.88 -6.64 4.49
C TYR A 113 -5.11 -5.84 4.05
N ARG A 114 -6.09 -6.48 3.40
CA ARG A 114 -7.26 -5.80 2.81
C ARG A 114 -8.59 -6.22 3.44
N GLU A 115 -8.68 -7.39 4.06
CA GLU A 115 -9.97 -7.98 4.49
C GLU A 115 -10.82 -7.04 5.38
N PHE A 116 -10.20 -6.26 6.26
CA PHE A 116 -10.89 -5.29 7.12
C PHE A 116 -10.66 -3.82 6.74
N LEU A 117 -9.72 -3.54 5.83
CA LEU A 117 -9.41 -2.19 5.37
C LEU A 117 -10.25 -1.80 4.15
N ILE A 118 -10.61 -2.76 3.30
CA ILE A 118 -11.25 -2.47 2.01
C ILE A 118 -12.64 -1.85 2.16
N GLY A 119 -13.36 -2.20 3.23
CA GLY A 119 -14.67 -1.61 3.53
C GLY A 119 -14.58 -0.11 3.82
N GLU A 120 -13.53 0.32 4.54
CA GLU A 120 -13.28 1.74 4.81
C GLU A 120 -12.85 2.48 3.53
N LEU A 121 -11.94 1.89 2.76
CA LEU A 121 -11.49 2.45 1.49
C LEU A 121 -12.65 2.69 0.53
N LYS A 122 -13.57 1.72 0.40
CA LYS A 122 -14.76 1.84 -0.46
C LYS A 122 -15.78 2.88 0.01
N ARG A 123 -15.73 3.32 1.28
CA ARG A 123 -16.55 4.43 1.79
C ARG A 123 -15.94 5.80 1.50
N SER A 124 -14.68 5.86 1.10
CA SER A 124 -14.04 7.09 0.69
C SER A 124 -14.53 7.56 -0.70
N SER A 125 -14.15 8.78 -1.08
CA SER A 125 -14.43 9.32 -2.42
C SER A 125 -13.52 8.78 -3.52
N ALA A 126 -12.51 7.96 -3.17
CA ALA A 126 -11.54 7.45 -4.14
C ALA A 126 -12.02 6.16 -4.82
N GLU A 127 -11.70 6.02 -6.10
CA GLU A 127 -11.83 4.76 -6.83
C GLU A 127 -10.81 3.74 -6.31
N ILE A 128 -11.29 2.57 -5.88
CA ILE A 128 -10.43 1.55 -5.27
C ILE A 128 -10.16 0.42 -6.26
N GLU A 129 -8.88 0.14 -6.49
CA GLU A 129 -8.44 -0.90 -7.40
C GLU A 129 -7.54 -1.92 -6.70
N ILE A 130 -7.74 -3.20 -7.02
CA ILE A 130 -6.95 -4.32 -6.52
C ILE A 130 -6.54 -5.16 -7.73
N PRO A 131 -5.48 -4.76 -8.47
CA PRO A 131 -5.17 -5.34 -9.78
C PRO A 131 -4.87 -6.85 -9.73
N MET A 132 -4.44 -7.32 -8.56
CA MET A 132 -4.01 -8.69 -8.31
C MET A 132 -5.06 -9.51 -7.53
N GLU A 133 -6.31 -9.03 -7.46
CA GLU A 133 -7.39 -9.78 -6.81
C GLU A 133 -7.61 -11.15 -7.50
N GLY A 134 -7.67 -12.20 -6.69
CA GLY A 134 -7.82 -13.58 -7.17
C GLY A 134 -6.54 -14.25 -7.65
N LEU A 135 -5.45 -13.50 -7.87
CA LEU A 135 -4.17 -14.06 -8.31
C LEU A 135 -3.41 -14.75 -7.17
N ARG A 136 -2.86 -15.93 -7.45
CA ARG A 136 -1.90 -16.65 -6.60
C ARG A 136 -0.56 -15.90 -6.57
N GLN A 137 0.28 -16.18 -5.57
CA GLN A 137 1.56 -15.46 -5.40
C GLN A 137 2.46 -15.48 -6.65
N GLY A 138 2.57 -16.61 -7.35
CA GLY A 138 3.34 -16.71 -8.60
C GLY A 138 2.75 -15.87 -9.74
N GLU A 139 1.43 -15.81 -9.84
CA GLU A 139 0.71 -15.02 -10.85
C GLU A 139 0.84 -13.51 -10.57
N GLN A 140 0.83 -13.11 -9.30
CA GLN A 140 1.10 -11.74 -8.89
C GLN A 140 2.51 -11.29 -9.28
N LEU A 141 3.52 -12.14 -9.07
CA LEU A 141 4.89 -11.87 -9.49
C LEU A 141 5.01 -11.76 -11.01
N ALA A 142 4.38 -12.68 -11.75
CA ALA A 142 4.35 -12.63 -13.21
C ALA A 142 3.70 -11.33 -13.72
N TRP A 143 2.54 -10.96 -13.17
CA TRP A 143 1.85 -9.72 -13.50
C TRP A 143 2.73 -8.49 -13.22
N LEU A 144 3.35 -8.41 -12.04
CA LEU A 144 4.24 -7.31 -11.64
C LEU A 144 5.47 -7.20 -12.54
N SER A 145 6.01 -8.32 -13.03
CA SER A 145 7.18 -8.34 -13.91
C SER A 145 6.90 -7.78 -15.31
N GLN A 146 5.63 -7.72 -15.71
CA GLN A 146 5.19 -7.24 -17.02
C GLN A 146 4.83 -5.73 -17.04
N GLN A 147 5.00 -5.03 -15.91
CA GLN A 147 4.57 -3.62 -15.75
C GLN A 147 5.58 -2.56 -16.23
#